data_AF-A0A1N7N209-F1
#
_entry.id   AF-A0A1N7N209-F1
#
_cell.length_a   1.000
_cell.length_b   1.000
_cell.length_c   1.000
_cell.angle_alpha   90.00
_cell.angle_beta   90.00
_cell.angle_gamma   90.00
#
_symmetry.space_group_name_H-M   'P 1'
#
loop_
_entity.id
_entity.type
_entity.pdbx_description
1 polymer ?
#
loop_
_entity_poly.entity_id
_entity_poly.type
_entity_poly.pdbx_seq_one_letter_code
_entity_poly.pdbx_strand_id
1 'polypeptide(L)'
;MNQAALAWRAFRNMLRAAARDPLGAIIAIITAPFRLWQPVAGLLILILLMLLGLGFAGEVILSWLGFPLGSLPHSLFYFLLSLLVLWMVVRSITAPLIANFGDMDGDTHGSARFATDKEVAPLTRTGGGSGLVALPPGLEPGQHIGIEAGGIWCLIGR
;
A
#
# COMPACT_ATOMS: atom_id res chain seq x y z
N MET A 1 -3.75 17.19 -6.36
CA MET A 1 -3.19 16.13 -7.23
C MET A 1 -4.33 15.19 -7.61
N ASN A 2 -4.52 14.89 -8.90
CA ASN A 2 -5.61 14.00 -9.34
C ASN A 2 -5.36 12.56 -8.86
N GLN A 3 -6.35 11.95 -8.21
CA GLN A 3 -6.29 10.55 -7.74
C GLN A 3 -5.92 9.57 -8.85
N ALA A 4 -6.40 9.83 -10.08
CA ALA A 4 -6.04 9.05 -11.27
C ALA A 4 -4.53 9.10 -11.58
N ALA A 5 -3.88 10.25 -11.39
CA ALA A 5 -2.45 10.40 -11.63
C ALA A 5 -1.61 9.69 -10.56
N LEU A 6 -2.08 9.67 -9.31
CA LEU A 6 -1.45 8.92 -8.21
C LEU A 6 -1.58 7.41 -8.42
N ALA A 7 -2.76 6.93 -8.79
CA ALA A 7 -2.99 5.53 -9.14
C ALA A 7 -2.12 5.08 -10.33
N TRP A 8 -1.98 5.93 -11.36
CA TRP A 8 -1.12 5.64 -12.50
C TRP A 8 0.37 5.56 -12.14
N ARG A 9 0.86 6.47 -11.29
CA ARG A 9 2.23 6.42 -10.78
C ARG A 9 2.48 5.17 -9.94
N ALA A 10 1.55 4.85 -9.03
CA ALA A 10 1.61 3.65 -8.21
C ALA A 10 1.63 2.37 -9.06
N PHE A 11 0.79 2.29 -10.09
CA PHE A 11 0.77 1.18 -11.03
C PHE A 11 2.11 1.02 -11.77
N ARG A 12 2.68 2.13 -12.28
CA ARG A 12 3.97 2.10 -12.96
C ARG A 12 5.10 1.67 -12.02
N ASN A 13 5.03 2.07 -10.77
CA ASN A 13 5.98 1.67 -9.73
C ASN A 13 5.88 0.17 -9.42
N MET A 14 4.66 -0.38 -9.33
CA MET A 14 4.43 -1.82 -9.21
C MET A 14 5.05 -2.61 -10.38
N LEU A 15 4.83 -2.17 -11.62
CA LEU A 15 5.41 -2.84 -12.79
C LEU A 15 6.94 -2.81 -12.76
N ARG A 16 7.53 -1.70 -12.31
CA ARG A 16 8.99 -1.59 -12.15
C ARG A 16 9.53 -2.49 -11.04
N ALA A 17 8.80 -2.62 -9.92
CA ALA A 17 9.14 -3.55 -8.85
C ALA A 17 9.06 -5.01 -9.33
N ALA A 18 7.99 -5.37 -10.05
CA ALA A 18 7.84 -6.70 -10.64
C ALA A 18 8.95 -7.04 -11.66
N ALA A 19 9.45 -6.04 -12.40
CA ALA A 19 10.57 -6.21 -13.33
C ALA A 19 11.93 -6.41 -12.63
N ARG A 20 12.10 -5.91 -11.40
CA ARG A 20 13.33 -6.11 -10.61
C ARG A 20 13.38 -7.52 -10.00
N ASP A 21 12.26 -8.03 -9.50
CA ASP A 21 12.17 -9.33 -8.83
C ASP A 21 11.12 -10.26 -9.48
N PRO A 22 11.42 -10.82 -10.68
CA PRO A 22 10.43 -11.59 -11.46
C PRO A 22 9.99 -12.89 -10.76
N LEU A 23 10.90 -13.59 -10.06
CA LEU A 23 10.57 -14.81 -9.33
C LEU A 23 9.64 -14.54 -8.14
N GLY A 24 9.88 -13.44 -7.42
CA GLY A 24 9.02 -13.00 -6.31
C GLY A 24 7.60 -12.65 -6.78
N ALA A 25 7.48 -11.99 -7.94
CA ALA A 25 6.19 -11.68 -8.55
C ALA A 25 5.39 -12.95 -8.92
N ILE A 26 6.05 -13.97 -9.47
CA ILE A 26 5.39 -15.26 -9.81
C ILE A 26 4.85 -15.94 -8.55
N ILE A 27 5.67 -16.03 -7.49
CA ILE A 27 5.25 -16.62 -6.21
C ILE A 27 4.10 -15.80 -5.60
N ALA A 28 4.16 -14.47 -5.68
CA ALA A 28 3.08 -13.60 -5.22
C ALA A 28 1.77 -13.85 -5.99
N ILE A 29 1.82 -14.12 -7.29
CA ILE A 29 0.64 -14.50 -8.09
C ILE A 29 0.09 -15.87 -7.66
N ILE A 30 0.95 -16.86 -7.42
CA ILE A 30 0.55 -18.21 -6.99
C ILE A 30 -0.07 -18.17 -5.58
N THR A 31 0.48 -17.35 -4.68
CA THR A 31 0.00 -17.21 -3.30
C THR A 31 -1.14 -16.20 -3.16
N ALA A 32 -1.37 -15.35 -4.17
CA ALA A 32 -2.46 -14.37 -4.20
C ALA A 32 -3.83 -14.94 -3.82
N PRO A 33 -4.32 -16.07 -4.37
CA PRO A 33 -5.62 -16.61 -3.99
C PRO A 33 -5.73 -16.90 -2.49
N PHE A 34 -4.66 -17.43 -1.86
CA PHE A 34 -4.64 -17.72 -0.42
C PHE A 34 -4.50 -16.48 0.45
N ARG A 35 -4.04 -15.36 -0.09
CA ARG A 35 -3.86 -14.11 0.64
C ARG A 35 -5.04 -13.15 0.46
N LEU A 36 -5.64 -13.13 -0.73
CA LEU A 36 -6.73 -12.22 -1.08
C LEU A 36 -8.12 -12.77 -0.75
N TRP A 37 -8.27 -14.05 -0.40
CA TRP A 37 -9.61 -14.63 -0.19
C TRP A 37 -10.42 -13.92 0.90
N GLN A 38 -9.82 -13.48 2.01
CA GLN A 38 -10.55 -12.79 3.09
C GLN A 38 -11.12 -11.43 2.64
N PRO A 39 -10.30 -10.48 2.13
CA PRO A 39 -10.85 -9.20 1.67
C PRO A 39 -11.74 -9.35 0.44
N VAL A 40 -11.44 -10.28 -0.47
CA VAL A 40 -12.28 -10.53 -1.66
C VAL A 40 -13.61 -11.15 -1.24
N ALA A 41 -13.64 -12.13 -0.34
CA ALA A 41 -14.89 -12.71 0.16
C ALA A 41 -15.74 -11.65 0.88
N GLY A 42 -15.13 -10.82 1.73
CA GLY A 42 -15.84 -9.71 2.39
C GLY A 42 -16.44 -8.72 1.39
N LEU A 43 -15.67 -8.35 0.35
CA LEU A 43 -16.15 -7.47 -0.72
C LEU A 43 -17.28 -8.13 -1.53
N LEU A 44 -17.15 -9.41 -1.87
CA LEU A 44 -18.16 -10.15 -2.63
C LEU A 44 -19.45 -10.31 -1.82
N ILE A 45 -19.37 -10.59 -0.51
CA ILE A 45 -20.53 -10.64 0.37
C ILE A 45 -21.19 -9.26 0.43
N LEU A 46 -20.41 -8.18 0.56
CA LEU A 46 -20.96 -6.83 0.59
C LEU A 46 -21.64 -6.47 -0.74
N ILE A 47 -21.02 -6.78 -1.87
CA ILE A 47 -21.61 -6.59 -3.21
C ILE A 47 -22.88 -7.43 -3.34
N LEU A 48 -22.85 -8.69 -2.90
CA LEU A 48 -24.01 -9.57 -2.92
C LEU A 48 -25.16 -9.00 -2.08
N LEU A 49 -24.89 -8.55 -0.86
CA LEU A 49 -25.90 -7.92 0.01
C LEU A 49 -26.46 -6.64 -0.61
N MET A 50 -25.62 -5.86 -1.30
CA MET A 50 -26.06 -4.65 -1.98
C MET A 50 -26.91 -4.97 -3.22
N LEU A 51 -26.50 -5.93 -4.03
CA LEU A 51 -27.27 -6.36 -5.21
C LEU A 51 -28.59 -7.01 -4.79
N LEU A 52 -28.56 -7.86 -3.77
CA LEU A 52 -29.74 -8.55 -3.29
C LEU A 52 -30.66 -7.60 -2.51
N GLY A 53 -30.13 -6.85 -1.55
CA GLY A 53 -30.91 -5.91 -0.74
C GLY A 53 -31.38 -4.71 -1.54
N LEU A 54 -30.47 -3.96 -2.15
CA LEU A 54 -30.78 -2.73 -2.87
C LEU A 54 -31.41 -3.01 -4.24
N GLY A 55 -30.97 -4.06 -4.95
CA GLY A 55 -31.60 -4.48 -6.20
C GLY A 55 -33.03 -4.97 -5.98
N PHE A 56 -33.25 -5.90 -5.05
CA PHE A 56 -34.60 -6.40 -4.77
C PHE A 56 -35.51 -5.34 -4.16
N ALA A 57 -35.02 -4.54 -3.21
CA ALA A 57 -35.80 -3.42 -2.67
C ALA A 57 -36.12 -2.40 -3.77
N GLY A 58 -35.18 -2.12 -4.66
CA GLY A 58 -35.40 -1.28 -5.84
C GLY A 58 -36.51 -1.85 -6.72
N GLU A 59 -36.49 -3.15 -7.02
CA GLU A 59 -37.52 -3.80 -7.81
C GLU A 59 -38.92 -3.65 -7.19
N VAL A 60 -39.03 -3.92 -5.89
CA VAL A 60 -40.30 -3.77 -5.15
C VAL A 60 -40.76 -2.31 -5.20
N ILE A 61 -39.88 -1.36 -4.93
CA ILE A 61 -40.25 0.06 -4.93
C ILE A 61 -40.69 0.51 -6.32
N LEU A 62 -39.93 0.18 -7.37
CA LEU A 62 -40.23 0.61 -8.73
C LEU A 62 -41.53 -0.02 -9.25
N SER A 63 -41.77 -1.30 -8.94
CA SER A 63 -43.03 -1.96 -9.28
C SER A 63 -44.23 -1.35 -8.54
N TRP A 64 -44.05 -1.00 -7.25
CA TRP A 64 -45.07 -0.27 -6.47
C TRP A 64 -45.38 1.11 -7.03
N LEU A 65 -44.39 1.81 -7.60
CA LEU A 65 -44.60 3.07 -8.30
C LEU A 65 -45.23 2.90 -9.70
N GLY A 66 -45.47 1.66 -10.14
CA GLY A 66 -46.09 1.36 -11.44
C GLY A 66 -45.13 1.43 -12.61
N PHE A 67 -43.81 1.42 -12.38
CA PHE A 67 -42.82 1.37 -13.46
C PHE A 67 -42.61 -0.08 -13.92
N PRO A 68 -42.96 -0.43 -15.18
CA PRO A 68 -42.75 -1.78 -15.68
C PRO A 68 -41.27 -2.06 -15.94
N LEU A 69 -40.93 -3.36 -16.02
CA LEU A 69 -39.61 -3.81 -16.45
C LEU A 69 -39.27 -3.22 -17.82
N GLY A 70 -38.04 -2.75 -17.98
CA GLY A 70 -37.54 -2.12 -19.21
C GLY A 70 -37.96 -0.67 -19.41
N SER A 71 -38.73 -0.07 -18.49
CA SER A 71 -38.94 1.37 -18.48
C SER A 71 -37.62 2.14 -18.24
N LEU A 72 -37.56 3.39 -18.70
CA LEU A 72 -36.39 4.25 -18.49
C LEU A 72 -36.00 4.37 -17.01
N PRO A 73 -36.93 4.61 -16.05
CA PRO A 73 -36.58 4.69 -14.63
C PRO A 73 -36.02 3.39 -14.07
N HIS A 74 -36.58 2.25 -14.48
CA HIS A 74 -36.11 0.93 -14.08
C HIS A 74 -34.70 0.64 -14.59
N SER A 75 -34.46 0.86 -15.88
CA SER A 75 -33.12 0.69 -16.47
C SER A 75 -32.10 1.63 -15.85
N LEU A 76 -32.48 2.89 -15.59
CA LEU A 76 -31.60 3.88 -14.97
C LEU A 76 -31.22 3.49 -13.54
N PHE A 77 -32.15 2.97 -12.74
CA PHE A 77 -31.87 2.50 -11.38
C PHE A 77 -30.78 1.41 -11.37
N TYR A 78 -30.95 0.36 -12.16
CA TYR A 78 -29.94 -0.71 -12.24
C TYR A 78 -28.63 -0.25 -12.87
N PHE A 79 -28.67 0.69 -13.81
CA PHE A 79 -27.47 1.30 -14.36
C PHE A 79 -26.69 2.06 -13.27
N LEU A 80 -27.35 2.89 -12.47
CA LEU A 80 -26.73 3.60 -11.35
C LEU A 80 -26.20 2.64 -10.27
N LEU A 81 -26.95 1.59 -9.96
CA LEU A 81 -26.51 0.53 -9.05
C LEU A 81 -25.23 -0.14 -9.55
N SER A 82 -25.16 -0.44 -10.86
CA SER A 82 -23.97 -1.03 -11.48
C SER A 82 -22.77 -0.10 -11.44
N LEU A 83 -22.96 1.20 -11.66
CA LEU A 83 -21.90 2.21 -11.54
C LEU A 83 -21.38 2.31 -10.10
N LEU A 84 -22.28 2.23 -9.10
CA LEU A 84 -21.89 2.24 -7.70
C LEU A 84 -21.05 1.00 -7.34
N VAL A 85 -21.47 -0.20 -7.78
CA VAL A 85 -20.69 -1.43 -7.58
C VAL A 85 -19.33 -1.33 -8.27
N LEU A 86 -19.30 -0.88 -9.53
CA LEU A 86 -18.06 -0.70 -10.29
C LEU A 86 -17.11 0.26 -9.57
N TRP A 87 -17.62 1.41 -9.11
CA TRP A 87 -16.85 2.37 -8.34
C TRP A 87 -16.27 1.75 -7.06
N MET A 88 -17.06 0.96 -6.34
CA MET A 88 -16.62 0.28 -5.13
C MET A 88 -15.49 -0.73 -5.40
N VAL A 89 -15.61 -1.50 -6.48
CA VAL A 89 -14.55 -2.43 -6.93
C VAL A 89 -13.28 -1.67 -7.30
N VAL A 90 -13.38 -0.65 -8.14
CA VAL A 90 -12.23 0.19 -8.53
C VAL A 90 -11.57 0.80 -7.30
N ARG A 91 -12.36 1.29 -6.34
CA ARG A 91 -11.87 1.86 -5.08
C ARG A 91 -11.13 0.82 -4.24
N SER A 92 -11.65 -0.41 -4.17
CA SER A 92 -11.06 -1.51 -3.40
C SER A 92 -9.70 -1.96 -3.96
N ILE A 93 -9.48 -1.82 -5.27
CA ILE A 93 -8.20 -2.12 -5.94
C ILE A 93 -7.23 -0.95 -5.82
N THR A 94 -7.74 0.28 -5.98
CA THR A 94 -6.88 1.49 -6.01
C THR A 94 -6.29 1.82 -4.65
N ALA A 95 -7.02 1.57 -3.54
CA ALA A 95 -6.54 1.84 -2.18
C ALA A 95 -5.22 1.09 -1.84
N PRO A 96 -5.15 -0.25 -1.95
CA PRO A 96 -3.92 -0.98 -1.66
C PRO A 96 -2.83 -0.70 -2.69
N LEU A 97 -3.18 -0.38 -3.95
CA LEU A 97 -2.20 -0.03 -4.96
C LEU A 97 -1.43 1.26 -4.57
N ILE A 98 -2.16 2.30 -4.15
CA ILE A 98 -1.55 3.54 -3.69
C ILE A 98 -0.80 3.32 -2.37
N ALA A 99 -1.35 2.55 -1.44
CA ALA A 99 -0.70 2.29 -0.15
C ALA A 99 0.65 1.55 -0.30
N ASN A 100 0.76 0.61 -1.23
CA ASN A 100 1.97 -0.20 -1.42
C ASN A 100 2.97 0.40 -2.41
N PHE A 101 2.53 1.16 -3.41
CA PHE A 101 3.39 1.62 -4.52
C PHE A 101 3.33 3.13 -4.78
N GLY A 102 2.52 3.88 -4.02
CA GLY A 102 2.30 5.32 -4.22
C GLY A 102 3.48 6.20 -3.85
N ASP A 103 4.33 5.77 -2.91
CA ASP A 103 5.51 6.51 -2.45
C ASP A 103 6.76 5.61 -2.45
N MET A 104 7.23 5.22 -3.64
CA MET A 104 8.50 4.48 -3.80
C MET A 104 9.69 5.41 -4.05
N ASP A 105 9.45 6.72 -4.21
CA ASP A 105 10.49 7.71 -4.52
C ASP A 105 11.17 8.25 -3.25
N GLY A 106 10.58 8.09 -2.05
CA GLY A 106 11.10 8.63 -0.79
C GLY A 106 11.96 7.69 0.08
N ASP A 107 11.81 6.37 -0.04
CA ASP A 107 12.26 5.43 1.02
C ASP A 107 13.58 4.69 0.75
N THR A 108 14.39 5.15 -0.20
CA THR A 108 15.77 4.62 -0.27
C THR A 108 16.72 5.27 0.72
N HIS A 109 16.37 6.41 1.34
CA HIS A 109 17.18 7.06 2.37
C HIS A 109 16.32 7.69 3.49
N GLY A 110 15.44 6.89 4.10
CA GLY A 110 14.80 7.22 5.38
C GLY A 110 15.77 7.09 6.56
N SER A 111 16.78 7.97 6.63
CA SER A 111 17.62 8.31 7.81
C SER A 111 18.98 8.93 7.41
N ALA A 112 19.48 8.61 6.22
CA ALA A 112 20.75 9.15 5.74
C ALA A 112 20.53 10.46 4.96
N ARG A 113 20.34 11.57 5.67
CA ARG A 113 20.74 12.86 5.09
C ARG A 113 22.27 12.89 5.11
N PHE A 114 22.90 13.05 3.96
CA PHE A 114 24.32 13.37 3.94
C PHE A 114 24.55 14.61 4.82
N ALA A 115 25.50 14.51 5.76
CA ALA A 115 25.80 15.60 6.68
C ALA A 115 26.09 16.87 5.87
N THR A 116 25.39 17.97 6.19
CA THR A 116 25.57 19.23 5.45
C THR A 116 26.94 19.83 5.77
N ASP A 117 27.50 20.69 4.91
CA ASP A 117 28.86 21.24 5.11
C ASP A 117 29.05 21.93 6.48
N LYS A 118 27.97 22.44 7.09
CA LYS A 118 27.97 22.98 8.46
C LYS A 118 28.12 21.90 9.55
N GLU A 119 27.62 20.69 9.31
CA GLU A 119 27.75 19.51 10.17
C GLU A 119 29.14 18.85 10.00
N VAL A 120 29.81 19.00 8.85
CA VAL A 120 31.17 18.47 8.59
C VAL A 120 32.29 19.47 8.92
N ALA A 121 32.00 20.78 8.93
CA ALA A 121 32.95 21.85 9.24
C ALA A 121 33.75 21.70 10.56
N PRO A 122 33.20 21.13 11.65
CA PRO A 122 33.98 20.90 12.87
C PRO A 122 35.02 19.80 12.71
N LEU A 123 34.80 18.83 11.81
CA LEU A 123 35.67 17.66 11.61
C LEU A 123 36.87 17.98 10.70
N THR A 124 36.79 19.03 9.88
CA THR A 124 37.86 19.46 8.98
C THR A 124 38.72 20.59 9.56
N ARG A 125 38.28 21.24 10.64
CA ARG A 125 39.04 22.33 11.29
C ARG A 125 40.17 21.82 12.20
N THR A 126 40.12 20.58 12.69
CA THR A 126 41.23 19.94 13.41
C THR A 126 42.23 19.33 12.43
N GLY A 127 42.91 20.21 11.69
CA GLY A 127 44.16 19.85 11.03
C GLY A 127 45.21 19.48 12.08
N GLY A 128 45.63 18.22 12.06
CA GLY A 128 46.87 17.77 12.68
C GLY A 128 46.69 16.86 13.89
N GLY A 129 46.45 15.57 13.66
CA GLY A 129 46.54 14.58 14.72
C GLY A 129 46.00 13.22 14.31
N SER A 130 46.90 12.35 13.84
CA SER A 130 46.67 10.90 13.93
C SER A 130 46.56 10.56 15.43
N GLY A 131 45.40 10.09 15.90
CA GLY A 131 45.24 9.82 17.32
C GLY A 131 43.81 9.53 17.75
N LEU A 132 43.53 8.24 17.93
CA LEU A 132 42.70 7.64 18.98
C LEU A 132 41.31 8.24 19.26
N VAL A 133 40.31 7.39 19.02
CA VAL A 133 38.99 7.40 19.67
C VAL A 133 39.13 7.81 21.14
N ALA A 134 38.59 8.97 21.50
CA ALA A 134 38.40 9.35 22.89
C ALA A 134 37.33 8.43 23.50
N LEU A 135 37.79 7.43 24.24
CA LEU A 135 36.96 6.60 25.10
C LEU A 135 36.41 7.48 26.24
N PRO A 136 35.11 7.46 26.56
CA PRO A 136 34.58 8.14 27.74
C PRO A 136 35.18 7.52 29.01
N PRO A 137 35.55 8.31 30.03
CA PRO A 137 36.10 7.77 31.27
C PRO A 137 34.96 7.11 32.07
N GLY A 138 35.01 5.79 32.23
CA GLY A 138 34.22 5.09 33.26
C GLY A 138 33.50 3.80 32.85
N LEU A 139 34.11 2.89 32.09
CA LEU A 139 33.53 1.55 31.87
C LEU A 139 34.53 0.45 32.27
N GLU A 140 34.12 -0.37 33.24
CA GLU A 140 34.85 -1.53 33.77
C GLU A 140 35.05 -2.62 32.70
N PRO A 141 36.13 -3.43 32.79
CA PRO A 141 36.45 -4.46 31.82
C PRO A 141 35.53 -5.68 32.01
N GLY A 142 34.45 -5.77 31.22
CA GLY A 142 33.60 -6.96 31.23
C GLY A 142 32.32 -6.96 30.37
N GLN A 143 32.02 -5.90 29.61
CA GLN A 143 30.72 -5.82 28.93
C GLN A 143 30.82 -6.21 27.45
N HIS A 144 30.34 -7.43 27.19
CA HIS A 144 30.28 -8.10 25.90
C HIS A 144 29.54 -7.26 24.84
N ILE A 145 30.15 -7.16 23.66
CA ILE A 145 29.53 -6.60 22.45
C ILE A 145 28.48 -7.62 21.97
N GLY A 146 27.22 -7.40 22.33
CA GLY A 146 26.10 -8.16 21.79
C GLY A 146 25.85 -7.75 20.34
N ILE A 147 26.29 -8.58 19.40
CA ILE A 147 25.81 -8.52 18.02
C ILE A 147 24.38 -9.05 18.04
N GLU A 148 23.40 -8.16 18.16
CA GLU A 148 21.99 -8.56 18.02
C GLU A 148 21.72 -8.93 16.57
N ALA A 149 21.49 -10.23 16.37
CA ALA A 149 20.98 -10.86 15.16
C ALA A 149 19.51 -10.49 14.89
N GLY A 150 19.21 -9.19 14.75
CA GLY A 150 17.86 -8.67 14.50
C GLY A 150 17.50 -8.48 13.02
N GLY A 151 18.40 -8.81 12.08
CA GLY A 151 18.28 -8.39 10.67
C GLY A 151 17.41 -9.25 9.75
N ILE A 152 16.86 -10.39 10.20
CA ILE A 152 16.21 -11.36 9.29
C ILE A 152 14.67 -11.37 9.40
N TRP A 153 14.10 -10.80 10.47
CA TRP A 153 12.65 -10.89 10.73
C TRP A 153 11.80 -9.74 10.17
N CYS A 154 12.39 -8.73 9.53
CA CYS A 154 11.66 -7.55 9.04
C CYS A 154 11.16 -7.66 7.57
N LEU A 155 11.00 -8.89 7.04
CA LEU A 155 10.53 -9.13 5.67
C LEU A 155 9.24 -9.97 5.58
N ILE A 156 8.60 -10.32 6.70
CA ILE A 156 7.37 -11.16 6.74
C ILE A 156 6.21 -10.45 7.46
N GLY A 157 6.22 -9.11 7.54
CA GLY A 157 5.23 -8.40 8.35
C GLY A 157 4.93 -6.98 7.90
N ARG A 158 4.46 -6.81 6.67
CA ARG A 158 3.51 -5.72 6.37
C ARG A 158 2.64 -6.06 5.16
#